data_AF-A0A7V1WB25-F1
#
_entry.id   AF-A0A7V1WB25-F1
#
_cell.length_a   1.000
_cell.length_b   1.000
_cell.length_c   1.000
_cell.angle_alpha   90.00
_cell.angle_beta   90.00
_cell.angle_gamma   90.00
#
_symmetry.space_group_name_H-M   'P 1'
#
loop_
_entity.id
_entity.type
_entity.pdbx_description
1 polymer ?
#
loop_
_entity_poly.entity_id
_entity_poly.type
_entity_poly.pdbx_seq_one_letter_code
_entity_poly.pdbx_strand_id
1 'polypeptide(L)'
;MSALCRDRGGGIRALAGRLCTILCRCVPSLQRRGRTVNRHLLFHDLIAALETGACPVCQLTAVATERRLRALFHESVNDPGVRAELRASLGFCRRHGQQALSMGDPLGVAILYAATLAEARRRLELAKLRGRFPPRAGCPLCETEMLDSDHYVEGLAAALQDPQMQARYADQTAGGLCIHHMERVLAVACRHVAAFLCDREGERLAGLAHEMGEFIRKQHHEFAHEPLGEERDAVRRAVQKAAGVGTALDEERLR
;
A
#
# COMPACT_ATOMS: atom_id res chain seq x y z
N MET A 1 53.20 17.85 33.66
CA MET A 1 52.29 18.94 33.29
C MET A 1 51.47 18.48 32.09
N SER A 2 50.16 18.38 32.30
CA SER A 2 49.09 18.56 31.30
C SER A 2 48.75 17.42 30.32
N ALA A 3 47.67 16.71 30.70
CA ALA A 3 46.51 16.23 29.92
C ALA A 3 46.73 15.33 28.67
N LEU A 4 46.32 14.05 28.68
CA LEU A 4 44.93 13.52 28.56
C LEU A 4 44.22 13.99 27.27
N CYS A 5 44.00 13.11 26.28
CA CYS A 5 42.86 12.18 26.22
C CYS A 5 42.80 11.46 24.86
N ARG A 6 42.63 10.13 24.93
CA ARG A 6 41.98 9.32 23.87
C ARG A 6 40.49 9.66 23.89
N ASP A 7 39.83 9.86 22.75
CA ASP A 7 38.61 9.11 22.45
C ASP A 7 38.22 9.18 20.97
N ARG A 8 37.53 8.11 20.57
CA ARG A 8 36.93 7.81 19.29
C ARG A 8 35.67 8.65 19.08
N GLY A 9 35.46 9.08 17.83
CA GLY A 9 34.21 9.60 17.31
C GLY A 9 34.49 10.08 15.90
N GLY A 10 33.73 9.81 14.85
CA GLY A 10 32.38 9.27 14.70
C GLY A 10 31.94 9.71 13.30
N GLY A 11 31.12 8.90 12.62
CA GLY A 11 30.28 9.40 11.53
C GLY A 11 30.86 9.39 10.11
N ILE A 12 31.04 8.21 9.50
CA ILE A 12 30.87 8.03 8.06
C ILE A 12 29.50 7.39 7.82
N ARG A 13 28.44 8.16 8.12
CA ARG A 13 27.06 7.92 7.70
C ARG A 13 26.38 9.27 7.63
N ALA A 14 26.40 9.88 6.45
CA ALA A 14 25.42 10.85 5.95
C ALA A 14 26.06 11.69 4.85
N LEU A 15 26.03 11.24 3.60
CA LEU A 15 26.16 12.10 2.42
C LEU A 15 25.63 11.42 1.13
N ALA A 16 24.66 10.50 1.28
CA ALA A 16 23.98 9.82 0.17
C ALA A 16 22.54 10.30 -0.05
N GLY A 17 22.20 11.51 0.40
CA GLY A 17 20.85 12.04 0.23
C GLY A 17 20.89 13.56 0.22
N ARG A 18 21.17 14.16 -0.95
CA ARG A 18 20.89 15.58 -1.28
C ARG A 18 21.31 16.04 -2.69
N LEU A 19 21.52 15.14 -3.66
CA LEU A 19 21.93 15.52 -5.02
C LEU A 19 21.13 14.86 -6.15
N CYS A 20 19.85 14.55 -5.93
CA CYS A 20 18.95 14.07 -7.01
C CYS A 20 17.67 14.91 -7.12
N THR A 21 17.77 16.23 -7.00
CA THR A 21 16.63 17.16 -7.12
C THR A 21 16.64 18.04 -8.37
N ILE A 22 17.62 17.93 -9.27
CA ILE A 22 17.80 18.92 -10.36
C ILE A 22 17.67 18.34 -11.79
N LEU A 23 17.41 17.04 -11.98
CA LEU A 23 17.22 16.45 -13.32
C LEU A 23 15.94 15.61 -13.49
N CYS A 24 14.97 15.74 -12.59
CA CYS A 24 13.66 15.12 -12.79
C CYS A 24 12.81 16.06 -13.67
N ARG A 25 12.91 15.89 -14.99
CA ARG A 25 11.95 16.45 -15.95
C ARG A 25 10.54 16.16 -15.44
N CYS A 26 9.76 17.20 -15.17
CA CYS A 26 8.31 17.12 -14.95
C CYS A 26 7.66 16.43 -16.15
N VAL A 27 7.43 15.11 -16.05
CA VAL A 27 6.49 14.41 -16.91
C VAL A 27 5.12 14.54 -16.24
N PRO A 28 4.07 15.00 -16.94
CA PRO A 28 2.72 15.04 -16.39
C PRO A 28 2.32 13.60 -16.03
N SER A 29 1.94 13.37 -14.78
CA SER A 29 1.56 12.05 -14.22
C SER A 29 0.04 11.84 -14.24
N LEU A 30 -0.45 10.61 -14.48
CA LEU A 30 -1.82 10.11 -14.76
C LEU A 30 -2.97 10.85 -14.05
N GLN A 31 -3.12 12.13 -14.36
CA GLN A 31 -3.93 13.13 -13.66
C GLN A 31 -3.62 13.27 -12.16
N ARG A 32 -2.56 14.03 -11.84
CA ARG A 32 -2.48 14.84 -10.59
C ARG A 32 -3.56 15.94 -10.61
N ARG A 33 -4.84 15.59 -10.62
CA ARG A 33 -5.84 16.52 -10.09
C ARG A 33 -5.68 16.41 -8.58
N GLY A 34 -5.00 17.39 -7.98
CA GLY A 34 -4.99 17.56 -6.53
C GLY A 34 -6.43 17.63 -6.07
N ARG A 35 -6.93 16.54 -5.49
CA ARG A 35 -8.22 16.56 -4.83
C ARG A 35 -7.99 17.42 -3.60
N THR A 36 -8.54 18.62 -3.56
CA THR A 36 -8.78 19.30 -2.29
C THR A 36 -9.74 18.41 -1.52
N VAL A 37 -9.18 17.57 -0.66
CA VAL A 37 -9.97 16.61 0.10
C VAL A 37 -10.77 17.39 1.12
N ASN A 38 -12.09 17.28 1.01
CA ASN A 38 -12.96 17.72 2.08
C ASN A 38 -12.66 16.83 3.28
N ARG A 39 -12.08 17.41 4.34
CA ARG A 39 -11.68 16.70 5.57
C ARG A 39 -12.84 15.88 6.16
N HIS A 40 -14.09 16.32 5.97
CA HIS A 40 -15.27 15.56 6.41
C HIS A 40 -15.48 14.28 5.60
N LEU A 41 -15.24 14.28 4.29
CA LEU A 41 -15.38 13.07 3.46
C LEU A 41 -14.34 12.01 3.84
N LEU A 42 -13.08 12.43 4.06
CA LEU A 42 -12.01 11.52 4.49
C LEU A 42 -12.31 10.88 5.85
N PHE A 43 -12.88 11.65 6.78
CA PHE A 43 -13.29 11.14 8.08
C PHE A 43 -14.37 10.05 7.96
N HIS A 44 -15.39 10.29 7.13
CA HIS A 44 -16.45 9.29 6.87
C HIS A 44 -15.91 8.04 6.18
N ASP A 45 -15.04 8.20 5.18
CA ASP A 45 -14.39 7.08 4.49
C ASP A 45 -13.56 6.22 5.47
N LEU A 46 -12.83 6.85 6.40
CA LEU A 46 -12.06 6.15 7.43
C LEU A 46 -12.94 5.37 8.40
N ILE A 47 -14.07 5.93 8.85
CA ILE A 47 -15.02 5.22 9.72
C ILE A 47 -15.59 4.01 9.00
N ALA A 48 -16.10 4.20 7.79
CA ALA A 48 -16.67 3.10 7.00
C ALA A 48 -15.65 1.98 6.75
N ALA A 49 -14.38 2.34 6.57
CA ALA A 49 -13.31 1.37 6.37
C ALA A 49 -12.97 0.60 7.67
N LEU A 50 -12.99 1.25 8.84
CA LEU A 50 -12.76 0.60 10.13
C LEU A 50 -13.80 -0.47 10.44
N GLU A 51 -15.07 -0.23 10.08
CA GLU A 51 -16.19 -1.15 10.32
C GLU A 51 -16.09 -2.46 9.51
N THR A 52 -15.16 -2.56 8.56
CA THR A 52 -14.98 -3.78 7.76
C THR A 52 -14.13 -4.86 8.43
N GLY A 53 -13.47 -4.54 9.55
CA GLY A 53 -12.56 -5.47 10.22
C GLY A 53 -11.20 -5.66 9.52
N ALA A 54 -10.91 -4.89 8.46
CA ALA A 54 -9.63 -4.88 7.76
C ALA A 54 -8.83 -3.60 8.04
N CYS A 55 -7.60 -3.53 7.53
CA CYS A 55 -6.81 -2.29 7.60
C CYS A 55 -7.47 -1.18 6.75
N PRO A 56 -7.89 -0.06 7.36
CA PRO A 56 -8.62 0.99 6.64
C PRO A 56 -7.76 1.64 5.55
N VAL A 57 -6.46 1.76 5.77
CA VAL A 57 -5.54 2.32 4.77
C VAL A 57 -5.36 1.39 3.57
N CYS A 58 -5.18 0.07 3.80
CA CYS A 58 -5.16 -0.92 2.71
C CYS A 58 -6.43 -0.83 1.87
N GLN A 59 -7.60 -0.88 2.52
CA GLN A 59 -8.89 -0.92 1.86
C GLN A 59 -9.15 0.35 1.03
N LEU A 60 -8.97 1.54 1.63
CA LEU A 60 -9.21 2.80 0.93
C LEU A 60 -8.24 2.98 -0.24
N THR A 61 -6.99 2.54 -0.10
CA THR A 61 -5.99 2.55 -1.17
C THR A 61 -6.39 1.62 -2.32
N ALA A 62 -6.89 0.42 -2.01
CA ALA A 62 -7.38 -0.52 -3.00
C ALA A 62 -8.60 0.02 -3.76
N VAL A 63 -9.58 0.60 -3.04
CA VAL A 63 -10.76 1.24 -3.64
C VAL A 63 -10.37 2.42 -4.52
N ALA A 64 -9.44 3.27 -4.08
CA ALA A 64 -8.93 4.39 -4.88
C ALA A 64 -8.26 3.90 -6.17
N THR A 65 -7.48 2.82 -6.09
CA THR A 65 -6.80 2.19 -7.22
C THR A 65 -7.79 1.60 -8.21
N GLU A 66 -8.80 0.86 -7.73
CA GLU A 66 -9.87 0.32 -8.59
C GLU A 66 -10.63 1.45 -9.29
N ARG A 67 -11.05 2.49 -8.55
CA ARG A 67 -11.76 3.63 -9.14
C ARG A 67 -10.93 4.30 -10.23
N ARG A 68 -9.62 4.41 -10.02
CA ARG A 68 -8.68 4.99 -11.01
C ARG A 68 -8.56 4.13 -12.26
N LEU A 69 -8.46 2.81 -12.12
CA LEU A 69 -8.49 1.88 -13.26
C LEU A 69 -9.81 1.98 -14.03
N ARG A 70 -10.94 2.03 -13.34
CA ARG A 70 -12.27 2.21 -13.95
C ARG A 70 -12.37 3.52 -14.73
N ALA A 71 -11.95 4.63 -14.13
CA ALA A 71 -11.92 5.93 -14.80
C ALA A 71 -10.95 5.94 -16.00
N LEU A 72 -9.80 5.27 -15.88
CA LEU A 72 -8.86 5.12 -16.98
C LEU A 72 -9.55 4.46 -18.19
N PHE A 73 -10.23 3.32 -17.99
CA PHE A 73 -10.85 2.58 -19.08
C PHE A 73 -12.08 3.28 -19.69
N HIS A 74 -12.88 3.98 -18.89
CA HIS A 74 -14.08 4.64 -19.42
C HIS A 74 -13.82 6.03 -20.01
N GLU A 75 -12.85 6.77 -19.46
CA GLU A 75 -12.72 8.21 -19.75
C GLU A 75 -11.37 8.56 -20.40
N SER A 76 -10.31 7.81 -20.11
CA SER A 76 -8.93 8.27 -20.35
C SER A 76 -8.06 7.32 -21.20
N VAL A 77 -8.63 6.27 -21.81
CA VAL A 77 -7.88 5.34 -22.69
C VAL A 77 -7.15 6.06 -23.83
N ASN A 78 -7.77 7.12 -24.35
CA ASN A 78 -7.23 7.90 -25.46
C ASN A 78 -6.43 9.14 -25.02
N ASP A 79 -6.31 9.41 -23.72
CA ASP A 79 -5.59 10.58 -23.23
C ASP A 79 -4.10 10.50 -23.59
N PRO A 80 -3.52 11.53 -24.24
CA PRO A 80 -2.13 11.49 -24.69
C PRO A 80 -1.10 11.39 -23.55
N GLY A 81 -1.37 12.00 -22.40
CA GLY A 81 -0.48 11.97 -21.24
C GLY A 81 -0.42 10.57 -20.64
N VAL A 82 -1.60 9.99 -20.41
CA VAL A 82 -1.77 8.62 -19.94
C VAL A 82 -1.03 7.62 -20.81
N ARG A 83 -1.20 7.73 -22.13
CA ARG A 83 -0.55 6.84 -23.09
C ARG A 83 0.96 7.02 -23.12
N ALA A 84 1.46 8.24 -22.91
CA ALA A 84 2.89 8.50 -22.84
C ALA A 84 3.52 7.86 -21.59
N GLU A 85 2.88 7.95 -20.43
CA GLU A 85 3.35 7.33 -19.18
C GLU A 85 3.37 5.81 -19.26
N LEU A 86 2.30 5.20 -19.78
CA LEU A 86 2.25 3.76 -20.00
C LEU A 86 3.32 3.29 -20.99
N ARG A 87 3.55 4.05 -22.06
CA ARG A 87 4.64 3.75 -23.00
C ARG A 87 6.01 3.86 -22.33
N ALA A 88 6.23 4.87 -21.49
CA ALA A 88 7.50 5.06 -20.78
C ALA A 88 7.81 3.94 -19.77
N SER A 89 6.77 3.44 -19.09
CA SER A 89 6.81 2.35 -18.11
C SER A 89 6.69 0.95 -18.70
N LEU A 90 6.40 0.85 -20.00
CA LEU A 90 6.06 -0.40 -20.69
C LEU A 90 4.84 -1.10 -20.08
N GLY A 91 3.83 -0.32 -19.73
CA GLY A 91 2.58 -0.78 -19.14
C GLY A 91 2.61 -0.78 -17.61
N PHE A 92 1.67 -1.50 -17.00
CA PHE A 92 1.60 -1.63 -15.56
C PHE A 92 2.58 -2.69 -15.02
N CYS A 93 2.85 -2.64 -13.70
CA CYS A 93 3.57 -3.73 -13.03
C CYS A 93 2.77 -5.04 -13.12
N ARG A 94 3.39 -6.17 -12.80
CA ARG A 94 2.72 -7.49 -12.81
C ARG A 94 1.35 -7.45 -12.10
N ARG A 95 1.28 -6.88 -10.89
CA ARG A 95 0.05 -6.81 -10.10
C ARG A 95 -1.02 -5.94 -10.78
N HIS A 96 -0.70 -4.69 -11.07
CA HIS A 96 -1.65 -3.76 -11.67
C HIS A 96 -2.01 -4.11 -13.12
N GLY A 97 -1.15 -4.83 -13.84
CA GLY A 97 -1.47 -5.38 -15.15
C GLY A 97 -2.53 -6.49 -15.07
N GLN A 98 -2.42 -7.38 -14.08
CA GLN A 98 -3.45 -8.40 -13.84
C GLN A 98 -4.76 -7.77 -13.38
N GLN A 99 -4.71 -6.81 -12.45
CA GLN A 99 -5.90 -6.09 -12.01
C GLN A 99 -6.58 -5.33 -13.17
N ALA A 100 -5.79 -4.67 -14.03
CA ALA A 100 -6.27 -4.02 -15.23
C ALA A 100 -6.94 -5.01 -16.21
N LEU A 101 -6.42 -6.23 -16.33
CA LEU A 101 -7.00 -7.27 -17.17
C LEU A 101 -8.32 -7.82 -16.60
N SER A 102 -8.40 -8.01 -15.29
CA SER A 102 -9.61 -8.48 -14.62
C SER A 102 -10.75 -7.46 -14.63
N MET A 103 -10.42 -6.17 -14.65
CA MET A 103 -11.40 -5.08 -14.52
C MET A 103 -11.72 -4.34 -15.82
N GLY A 104 -10.74 -4.24 -16.72
CA GLY A 104 -10.83 -3.41 -17.92
C GLY A 104 -11.64 -4.07 -19.03
N ASP A 105 -12.27 -3.26 -19.87
CA ASP A 105 -12.84 -3.76 -21.11
C ASP A 105 -11.69 -4.19 -22.06
N PRO A 106 -11.84 -5.31 -22.79
CA PRO A 106 -10.76 -5.84 -23.64
C PRO A 106 -10.21 -4.83 -24.66
N LEU A 107 -11.05 -3.92 -25.15
CA LEU A 107 -10.66 -2.92 -26.13
C LEU A 107 -9.78 -1.84 -25.50
N GLY A 108 -10.16 -1.31 -24.34
CA GLY A 108 -9.36 -0.35 -23.58
C GLY A 108 -7.98 -0.89 -23.24
N VAL A 109 -7.91 -2.13 -22.75
CA VAL A 109 -6.64 -2.82 -22.50
C VAL A 109 -5.84 -2.97 -23.81
N ALA A 110 -6.45 -3.40 -24.91
CA ALA A 110 -5.76 -3.55 -26.19
C ALA A 110 -5.18 -2.23 -26.72
N ILE A 111 -5.92 -1.12 -26.63
CA ILE A 111 -5.46 0.21 -27.09
C ILE A 111 -4.21 0.66 -26.30
N LEU A 112 -4.24 0.49 -24.97
CA LEU A 112 -3.13 0.88 -24.11
C LEU A 112 -1.89 -0.01 -24.35
N TYR A 113 -2.08 -1.33 -24.47
CA TYR A 113 -0.98 -2.27 -24.60
C TYR A 113 -0.40 -2.38 -26.03
N ALA A 114 -1.15 -2.05 -27.08
CA ALA A 114 -0.60 -2.00 -28.44
C ALA A 114 0.57 -1.00 -28.55
N ALA A 115 0.43 0.19 -27.96
CA ALA A 115 1.48 1.20 -27.93
C ALA A 115 2.69 0.76 -27.07
N THR A 116 2.42 0.06 -25.97
CA THR A 116 3.44 -0.53 -25.09
C THR A 116 4.28 -1.59 -25.80
N LEU A 117 3.64 -2.51 -26.54
CA LEU A 117 4.34 -3.56 -27.29
C LEU A 117 5.19 -2.98 -28.43
N ALA A 118 4.69 -1.97 -29.14
CA ALA A 118 5.44 -1.26 -30.16
C ALA A 118 6.70 -0.59 -29.58
N GLU A 119 6.59 0.04 -28.42
CA GLU A 119 7.74 0.64 -27.72
C GLU A 119 8.71 -0.42 -27.19
N ALA A 120 8.22 -1.54 -26.64
CA ALA A 120 9.07 -2.64 -26.19
C ALA A 120 9.91 -3.19 -27.36
N ARG A 121 9.31 -3.39 -28.53
CA ARG A 121 10.01 -3.78 -29.75
C ARG A 121 11.08 -2.77 -30.14
N ARG A 122 10.75 -1.47 -30.15
CA ARG A 122 11.73 -0.40 -30.42
C ARG A 122 12.91 -0.44 -29.45
N ARG A 123 12.66 -0.71 -28.17
CA ARG A 123 13.70 -0.86 -27.14
C ARG A 123 14.53 -2.12 -27.31
N LEU A 124 13.97 -3.22 -27.80
CA LEU A 124 14.72 -4.43 -28.15
C LEU A 124 15.72 -4.14 -29.29
N GLU A 125 15.32 -3.39 -30.33
CA GLU A 125 16.25 -2.99 -31.39
C GLU A 125 17.41 -2.14 -30.84
N LEU A 126 17.12 -1.21 -29.92
CA LEU A 126 18.18 -0.47 -29.23
C LEU A 126 19.04 -1.37 -28.33
N ALA A 127 18.44 -2.37 -27.68
CA ALA A 127 19.14 -3.29 -26.81
C ALA A 127 20.11 -4.18 -27.61
N LYS A 128 19.71 -4.63 -28.80
CA LYS A 128 20.55 -5.38 -29.74
C LYS A 128 21.83 -4.63 -30.08
N LEU A 129 21.76 -3.31 -30.24
CA LEU A 129 22.92 -2.45 -30.52
C LEU A 129 23.76 -2.14 -29.27
N ARG A 130 23.17 -2.17 -28.08
CA ARG A 130 23.79 -1.69 -26.83
C ARG A 130 24.19 -2.81 -25.86
N GLY A 131 23.82 -4.06 -26.13
CA GLY A 131 24.01 -5.20 -25.23
C GLY A 131 23.19 -5.15 -23.94
N ARG A 132 22.24 -4.20 -23.81
CA ARG A 132 21.40 -4.04 -22.61
C ARG A 132 20.05 -3.43 -22.93
N PHE A 133 19.01 -3.85 -22.22
CA PHE A 133 17.68 -3.29 -22.37
C PHE A 133 17.60 -1.87 -21.78
N PRO A 134 17.08 -0.86 -22.51
CA PRO A 134 16.93 0.49 -21.98
C PRO A 134 16.06 0.54 -20.72
N PRO A 135 16.40 1.39 -19.73
CA PRO A 135 15.59 1.52 -18.51
C PRO A 135 14.16 1.97 -18.84
N ARG A 136 13.21 1.58 -17.99
CA ARG A 136 11.80 1.99 -18.06
C ARG A 136 11.41 2.76 -16.82
N ALA A 137 10.38 3.58 -16.93
CA ALA A 137 9.78 4.25 -15.79
C ALA A 137 9.11 3.24 -14.84
N GLY A 138 8.82 3.68 -13.61
CA GLY A 138 8.01 2.93 -12.64
C GLY A 138 6.58 2.72 -13.15
N CYS A 139 5.85 1.80 -12.52
CA CYS A 139 4.44 1.64 -12.83
C CYS A 139 3.68 2.87 -12.33
N PRO A 140 2.96 3.59 -13.21
CA PRO A 140 2.32 4.84 -12.80
C PRO A 140 1.18 4.61 -11.80
N LEU A 141 0.54 3.43 -11.81
CA LEU A 141 -0.43 3.05 -10.77
C LEU A 141 0.22 2.77 -9.41
N CYS A 142 1.40 2.15 -9.36
CA CYS A 142 2.11 1.98 -8.08
C CYS A 142 2.50 3.32 -7.47
N GLU A 143 2.91 4.28 -8.30
CA GLU A 143 3.24 5.63 -7.84
C GLU A 143 2.01 6.33 -7.28
N THR A 144 0.87 6.26 -7.97
CA THR A 144 -0.36 6.89 -7.48
C THR A 144 -0.96 6.19 -6.26
N GLU A 145 -0.89 4.87 -6.21
CA GLU A 145 -1.35 4.07 -5.07
C GLU A 145 -0.53 4.40 -3.81
N MET A 146 0.79 4.59 -3.95
CA MET A 146 1.63 5.03 -2.83
C MET A 146 1.21 6.41 -2.32
N LEU A 147 0.95 7.36 -3.23
CA LEU A 147 0.47 8.70 -2.87
C LEU A 147 -0.89 8.66 -2.18
N ASP A 148 -1.83 7.87 -2.70
CA ASP A 148 -3.14 7.67 -2.07
C ASP A 148 -2.95 7.06 -0.66
N SER A 149 -2.04 6.09 -0.52
CA SER A 149 -1.73 5.49 0.76
C SER A 149 -1.09 6.47 1.76
N ASP A 150 -0.14 7.32 1.34
CA ASP A 150 0.45 8.38 2.16
C ASP A 150 -0.65 9.33 2.66
N HIS A 151 -1.56 9.72 1.76
CA HIS A 151 -2.67 10.59 2.09
C HIS A 151 -3.60 10.00 3.16
N TYR A 152 -3.95 8.71 3.04
CA TYR A 152 -4.77 8.02 4.04
C TYR A 152 -4.03 7.83 5.38
N VAL A 153 -2.71 7.61 5.35
CA VAL A 153 -1.87 7.53 6.56
C VAL A 153 -1.90 8.85 7.33
N GLU A 154 -1.63 9.97 6.66
CA GLU A 154 -1.67 11.31 7.26
C GLU A 154 -3.08 11.65 7.75
N GLY A 155 -4.10 11.33 6.95
CA GLY A 155 -5.50 11.53 7.28
C GLY A 155 -5.92 10.79 8.55
N LEU A 156 -5.53 9.53 8.68
CA LEU A 156 -5.84 8.72 9.86
C LEU A 156 -5.08 9.23 11.10
N ALA A 157 -3.79 9.55 10.97
CA ALA A 157 -3.01 10.11 12.07
C ALA A 157 -3.60 11.44 12.59
N ALA A 158 -4.10 12.29 11.68
CA ALA A 158 -4.79 13.51 12.03
C ALA A 158 -6.16 13.24 12.67
N ALA A 159 -6.94 12.31 12.13
CA ALA A 159 -8.27 11.97 12.63
C ALA A 159 -8.21 11.37 14.04
N LEU A 160 -7.21 10.55 14.34
CA LEU A 160 -7.00 9.94 15.67
C LEU A 160 -6.64 10.93 16.79
N GLN A 161 -6.41 12.21 16.46
CA GLN A 161 -6.32 13.26 17.48
C GLN A 161 -7.69 13.57 18.10
N ASP A 162 -8.80 13.20 17.43
CA ASP A 162 -10.15 13.35 17.92
C ASP A 162 -10.56 12.14 18.79
N PRO A 163 -10.98 12.35 20.06
CA PRO A 163 -11.49 11.28 20.92
C PRO A 163 -12.65 10.46 20.31
N GLN A 164 -13.49 11.07 19.47
CA GLN A 164 -14.56 10.36 18.77
C GLN A 164 -13.99 9.32 17.79
N MET A 165 -12.93 9.66 17.06
CA MET A 165 -12.26 8.71 16.19
C MET A 165 -11.54 7.63 17.00
N GLN A 166 -10.92 7.99 18.13
CA GLN A 166 -10.30 6.99 19.02
C GLN A 166 -11.33 5.98 19.53
N ALA A 167 -12.52 6.42 19.94
CA ALA A 167 -13.59 5.52 20.37
C ALA A 167 -14.01 4.54 19.26
N ARG A 168 -14.14 5.03 18.02
CA ARG A 168 -14.44 4.18 16.86
C ARG A 168 -13.31 3.22 16.53
N TYR A 169 -12.07 3.68 16.61
CA TYR A 169 -10.90 2.85 16.39
C TYR A 169 -10.72 1.79 17.48
N ALA A 170 -11.14 2.06 18.71
CA ALA A 170 -11.03 1.15 19.85
C ALA A 170 -12.13 0.08 19.88
N ASP A 171 -13.15 0.17 19.04
CA ASP A 171 -14.21 -0.83 18.94
C ASP A 171 -13.64 -2.20 18.59
N GLN A 172 -14.21 -3.25 19.18
CA GLN A 172 -13.78 -4.65 18.98
C GLN A 172 -14.02 -5.13 17.55
N THR A 173 -14.97 -4.54 16.84
CA THR A 173 -15.25 -4.83 15.42
C THR A 173 -14.21 -4.24 14.48
N ALA A 174 -13.40 -3.28 14.94
CA ALA A 174 -12.35 -2.69 14.13
C ALA A 174 -11.11 -3.60 14.08
N GLY A 175 -10.68 -3.96 12.86
CA GLY A 175 -9.52 -4.83 12.61
C GLY A 175 -8.16 -4.20 12.88
N GLY A 176 -8.12 -2.89 13.08
CA GLY A 176 -6.89 -2.12 13.27
C GLY A 176 -6.04 -2.02 12.00
N LEU A 177 -4.76 -1.71 12.16
CA LEU A 177 -3.83 -1.51 11.05
C LEU A 177 -3.07 -2.80 10.70
N CYS A 178 -2.71 -3.00 9.43
CA CYS A 178 -1.66 -3.96 9.10
C CYS A 178 -0.31 -3.44 9.61
N ILE A 179 0.68 -4.30 9.82
CA ILE A 179 1.99 -3.93 10.37
C ILE A 179 2.64 -2.81 9.53
N HIS A 180 2.60 -2.93 8.21
CA HIS A 180 3.15 -1.92 7.31
C HIS A 180 2.49 -0.53 7.47
N HIS A 181 1.16 -0.46 7.58
CA HIS A 181 0.47 0.82 7.78
C HIS A 181 0.52 1.29 9.23
N MET A 182 0.64 0.39 10.20
CA MET A 182 0.93 0.74 11.58
C MET A 182 2.26 1.47 11.69
N GLU A 183 3.34 0.93 11.11
CA GLU A 183 4.65 1.59 11.07
C GLU A 183 4.59 2.99 10.45
N ARG A 184 3.88 3.13 9.31
CA ARG A 184 3.76 4.40 8.60
C ARG A 184 2.93 5.44 9.36
N VAL A 185 1.83 5.03 10.00
CA VAL A 185 1.02 5.93 10.84
C VAL A 185 1.81 6.36 12.07
N LEU A 186 2.50 5.43 12.74
CA LEU A 186 3.35 5.75 13.89
C LEU A 186 4.49 6.71 13.53
N ALA A 187 5.03 6.64 12.31
CA ALA A 187 6.08 7.54 11.85
C ALA A 187 5.64 9.01 11.70
N VAL A 188 4.35 9.27 11.50
CA VAL A 188 3.79 10.63 11.32
C VAL A 188 2.90 11.09 12.47
N ALA A 189 2.51 10.18 13.37
CA ALA A 189 1.62 10.47 14.50
C ALA A 189 2.31 11.33 15.56
N CYS A 190 1.53 12.18 16.24
CA CYS A 190 1.99 12.83 17.46
C CYS A 190 2.07 11.82 18.63
N ARG A 191 2.83 12.14 19.67
CA ARG A 191 3.11 11.23 20.81
C ARG A 191 1.84 10.62 21.43
N HIS A 192 0.79 11.41 21.60
CA HIS A 192 -0.47 10.94 22.20
C HIS A 192 -1.16 9.89 21.31
N VAL A 193 -1.29 10.16 20.00
CA VAL A 193 -1.87 9.22 19.03
C VAL A 193 -1.01 7.96 18.91
N ALA A 194 0.31 8.10 18.92
CA ALA A 194 1.23 6.96 18.88
C ALA A 194 1.07 6.06 20.11
N ALA A 195 0.96 6.62 21.32
CA ALA A 195 0.71 5.85 22.53
C ALA A 195 -0.62 5.09 22.46
N PHE A 196 -1.70 5.77 22.07
CA PHE A 196 -3.02 5.15 21.87
C PHE A 196 -2.95 3.97 20.87
N LEU A 197 -2.29 4.16 19.73
CA LEU A 197 -2.15 3.11 18.72
C LEU A 197 -1.32 1.93 19.23
N CYS A 198 -0.21 2.19 19.92
CA CYS A 198 0.61 1.12 20.51
C CYS A 198 -0.20 0.25 21.48
N ASP A 199 -1.03 0.86 22.33
CA ASP A 199 -1.86 0.12 23.28
C ASP A 199 -2.91 -0.73 22.54
N ARG A 200 -3.69 -0.11 21.63
CA ARG A 200 -4.77 -0.79 20.91
C ARG A 200 -4.25 -1.87 19.95
N GLU A 201 -3.20 -1.58 19.19
CA GLU A 201 -2.60 -2.57 18.28
C GLU A 201 -1.85 -3.66 19.04
N GLY A 202 -1.24 -3.34 20.18
CA GLY A 202 -0.62 -4.33 21.07
C GLY A 202 -1.62 -5.35 21.60
N GLU A 203 -2.78 -4.89 22.08
CA GLU A 203 -3.88 -5.76 22.52
C GLU A 203 -4.36 -6.69 21.39
N ARG A 204 -4.59 -6.14 20.19
CA ARG A 204 -5.01 -6.94 19.02
C ARG A 204 -3.98 -7.98 18.59
N LEU A 205 -2.70 -7.61 18.57
CA LEU A 205 -1.62 -8.52 18.21
C LEU A 205 -1.47 -9.63 19.24
N ALA A 206 -1.61 -9.33 20.53
CA ALA A 206 -1.58 -10.34 21.59
C ALA A 206 -2.75 -11.33 21.46
N GLY A 207 -3.96 -10.84 21.20
CA GLY A 207 -5.13 -11.70 20.96
C GLY A 207 -4.95 -12.61 19.75
N LEU A 208 -4.53 -12.06 18.61
CA LEU A 208 -4.28 -12.84 17.40
C LEU A 208 -3.14 -13.86 17.56
N ALA A 209 -2.10 -13.52 18.33
CA ALA A 209 -1.01 -14.45 18.64
C ALA A 209 -1.49 -15.61 19.52
N HIS A 210 -2.39 -15.35 20.48
CA HIS A 210 -3.01 -16.39 21.30
C HIS A 210 -3.85 -17.35 20.45
N GLU A 211 -4.72 -16.82 19.59
CA GLU A 211 -5.53 -17.62 18.67
C GLU A 211 -4.66 -18.45 17.70
N MET A 212 -3.58 -17.86 17.15
CA MET A 212 -2.60 -18.61 16.36
C MET A 212 -1.96 -19.76 17.15
N GLY A 213 -1.68 -19.55 18.43
CA GLY A 213 -1.19 -20.59 19.34
C GLY A 213 -2.19 -21.73 19.52
N GLU A 214 -3.47 -21.41 19.72
CA GLU A 214 -4.55 -22.40 19.81
C GLU A 214 -4.75 -23.16 18.49
N PHE A 215 -4.66 -22.47 17.35
CA PHE A 215 -4.73 -23.12 16.04
C PHE A 215 -3.62 -24.16 15.88
N ILE A 216 -2.39 -23.81 16.25
CA ILE A 216 -1.22 -24.71 16.21
C ILE A 216 -1.41 -25.87 17.19
N ARG A 217 -1.83 -25.61 18.43
CA ARG A 217 -2.06 -26.63 19.47
C ARG A 217 -3.04 -27.69 18.99
N LYS A 218 -4.14 -27.29 18.35
CA LYS A 218 -5.18 -28.20 17.85
C LYS A 218 -4.77 -28.99 16.60
N GLN A 219 -3.63 -28.70 15.99
CA GLN A 219 -3.06 -29.56 14.93
C GLN A 219 -2.40 -30.83 15.51
N HIS A 220 -2.09 -30.86 16.81
CA HIS A 220 -1.53 -32.05 17.43
C HIS A 220 -2.59 -33.14 17.55
N HIS A 221 -2.21 -34.39 17.25
CA HIS A 221 -3.10 -35.56 17.24
C HIS A 221 -3.91 -35.73 18.54
N GLU A 222 -3.33 -35.36 19.69
CA GLU A 222 -3.96 -35.41 21.02
C GLU A 222 -5.17 -34.47 21.13
N PHE A 223 -5.14 -33.33 20.44
CA PHE A 223 -6.17 -32.27 20.51
C PHE A 223 -6.97 -32.13 19.21
N ALA A 224 -6.70 -32.96 18.20
CA ALA A 224 -7.31 -32.89 16.88
C ALA A 224 -8.84 -33.11 16.87
N HIS A 225 -9.38 -33.65 17.96
CA HIS A 225 -10.82 -33.84 18.15
C HIS A 225 -11.53 -32.59 18.69
N GLU A 226 -10.78 -31.61 19.21
CA GLU A 226 -11.36 -30.35 19.68
C GLU A 226 -11.83 -29.50 18.49
N PRO A 227 -13.05 -28.94 18.52
CA PRO A 227 -13.53 -28.08 17.45
C PRO A 227 -12.74 -26.76 17.40
N LEU A 228 -12.60 -26.21 16.19
CA LEU A 228 -12.03 -24.88 15.98
C LEU A 228 -13.02 -23.79 16.44
N GLY A 229 -12.55 -22.86 17.27
CA GLY A 229 -13.27 -21.68 17.75
C GLY A 229 -12.93 -20.41 16.93
N GLU A 230 -12.60 -19.32 17.63
CA GLU A 230 -12.20 -18.04 17.04
C GLU A 230 -10.90 -18.13 16.23
N GLU A 231 -10.06 -19.13 16.52
CA GLU A 231 -8.80 -19.40 15.84
C GLU A 231 -8.96 -19.96 14.42
N ARG A 232 -10.19 -20.32 14.02
CA ARG A 232 -10.49 -20.94 12.72
C ARG A 232 -9.92 -20.16 11.54
N ASP A 233 -9.91 -18.84 11.62
CA ASP A 233 -9.37 -17.96 10.59
C ASP A 233 -8.15 -17.15 11.01
N ALA A 234 -7.55 -17.47 12.16
CA ALA A 234 -6.40 -16.77 12.71
C ALA A 234 -5.21 -16.74 11.73
N VAL A 235 -5.00 -17.82 10.97
CA VAL A 235 -3.95 -17.88 9.94
C VAL A 235 -4.15 -16.81 8.87
N ARG A 236 -5.38 -16.67 8.35
CA ARG A 236 -5.71 -15.65 7.35
C ARG A 236 -5.53 -14.25 7.93
N ARG A 237 -6.07 -14.01 9.14
CA ARG A 237 -5.96 -12.71 9.82
C ARG A 237 -4.51 -12.35 10.12
N ALA A 238 -3.66 -13.30 10.51
CA ALA A 238 -2.23 -13.09 10.72
C ALA A 238 -1.50 -12.68 9.44
N VAL A 239 -1.80 -13.36 8.31
CA VAL A 239 -1.22 -12.99 7.01
C VAL A 239 -1.69 -11.60 6.59
N GLN A 240 -2.97 -11.28 6.71
CA GLN A 240 -3.50 -9.94 6.40
C GLN A 240 -2.94 -8.86 7.33
N LYS A 241 -2.72 -9.18 8.61
CA LYS A 241 -2.07 -8.29 9.57
C LYS A 241 -0.65 -7.98 9.15
N ALA A 242 0.12 -8.98 8.70
CA ALA A 242 1.52 -8.80 8.31
C ALA A 242 1.69 -8.17 6.92
N ALA A 243 0.98 -8.68 5.92
CA ALA A 243 1.16 -8.30 4.52
C ALA A 243 0.24 -7.14 4.08
N GLY A 244 -0.79 -6.83 4.87
CA GLY A 244 -1.89 -5.98 4.44
C GLY A 244 -2.93 -6.76 3.63
N VAL A 245 -4.03 -6.10 3.31
CA VAL A 245 -5.07 -6.64 2.42
C VAL A 245 -4.82 -6.10 1.00
N GLY A 246 -4.65 -6.99 0.03
CA GLY A 246 -4.62 -6.66 -1.39
C GLY A 246 -6.00 -6.73 -2.03
N THR A 247 -6.08 -6.47 -3.33
CA THR A 247 -7.33 -6.61 -4.11
C THR A 247 -7.74 -8.08 -4.28
N ALA A 248 -9.02 -8.31 -4.60
CA ALA A 248 -9.75 -9.60 -4.71
C ALA A 248 -9.01 -10.87 -5.21
N LEU A 249 -7.90 -10.75 -5.93
CA LEU A 249 -7.05 -11.89 -6.33
C LEU A 249 -6.43 -12.65 -5.13
N ASP A 250 -6.36 -12.01 -3.95
CA ASP A 250 -5.85 -12.66 -2.74
C ASP A 250 -6.90 -13.52 -2.02
N GLU A 251 -8.19 -13.34 -2.30
CA GLU A 251 -9.28 -14.03 -1.57
C GLU A 251 -9.59 -15.44 -2.10
N GLU A 252 -9.34 -15.70 -3.39
CA GLU A 252 -9.69 -16.98 -4.03
C GLU A 252 -8.66 -18.10 -3.74
N ARG A 253 -7.46 -17.74 -3.26
CA ARG A 253 -6.38 -18.69 -2.92
C ARG A 253 -6.32 -19.08 -1.44
N LEU A 254 -7.11 -18.42 -0.59
CA LEU A 254 -7.15 -18.61 0.86
C LEU A 254 -8.50 -19.17 1.36
N ARG A 255 -9.36 -19.62 0.43
CA ARG A 255 -10.56 -20.43 0.68
C ARG A 255 -10.21 -21.90 0.51
#